data_AF-A0A5E4LKQ2-F1
#
_entry.id   AF-A0A5E4LKQ2-F1
#
_cell.length_a   1.000
_cell.length_b   1.000
_cell.length_c   1.000
_cell.angle_alpha   90.00
_cell.angle_beta   90.00
_cell.angle_gamma   90.00
#
_symmetry.space_group_name_H-M   'P 1'
#
loop_
_entity.id
_entity.type
_entity.pdbx_description
1 polymer ?
#
loop_
_entity_poly.entity_id
_entity_poly.type
_entity_poly.pdbx_seq_one_letter_code
_entity_poly.pdbx_strand_id
1 'polypeptide(L)'
;MQTFTIQSSFKYDYPQEKVREAIAQINRHSLSAPLEVDETRALVLTSILEKEYRAQLIQLQPFISALAKHVPSRRARRLHVGLFGYSRSVEGLSMPRAIPFCCALYSVGIPPELLGLSALSDQQWDELHSLYVKVDEDLADALKYANPANFSLAGPYLESRLRAAFERTGVEIDGTHASISARIKTDLTSGKTSTIGESILEAAKIRGFLG
;
A
#
# COMPACT_ATOMS: atom_id res chain seq x y z
N MET A 1 19.09 -12.17 0.09
CA MET A 1 17.98 -12.85 -0.62
C MET A 1 18.55 -13.52 -1.86
N GLN A 2 18.16 -14.75 -2.18
CA GLN A 2 18.75 -15.52 -3.30
C GLN A 2 17.86 -15.58 -4.55
N THR A 3 16.55 -15.42 -4.40
CA THR A 3 15.59 -15.51 -5.50
C THR A 3 14.60 -14.36 -5.42
N PHE A 4 14.37 -13.66 -6.53
CA PHE A 4 13.39 -12.59 -6.66
C PHE A 4 12.25 -13.01 -7.58
N THR A 5 11.03 -12.60 -7.26
CA THR A 5 9.86 -12.87 -8.13
C THR A 5 9.68 -11.76 -9.14
N ILE A 6 9.74 -12.08 -10.43
CA ILE A 6 9.42 -11.14 -11.51
C ILE A 6 7.89 -11.11 -11.71
N GLN A 7 7.25 -10.09 -11.14
CA GLN A 7 5.81 -9.88 -11.23
C GLN A 7 5.37 -9.26 -12.57
N SER A 8 4.06 -9.27 -12.85
CA SER A 8 3.52 -8.81 -14.14
C SER A 8 3.69 -7.31 -14.37
N SER A 9 3.54 -6.47 -13.34
CA SER A 9 3.71 -5.02 -13.48
C SER A 9 5.11 -4.68 -13.97
N PHE A 10 6.13 -5.22 -13.30
CA PHE A 10 7.52 -5.06 -13.71
C PHE A 10 7.78 -5.47 -15.17
N LYS A 11 7.09 -6.49 -15.70
CA LYS A 11 7.28 -6.93 -17.10
C LYS A 11 6.56 -6.09 -18.14
N TYR A 12 5.40 -5.53 -17.80
CA TYR A 12 4.47 -4.99 -18.81
C TYR A 12 4.14 -3.51 -18.62
N ASP A 13 4.30 -2.97 -17.41
CA ASP A 13 3.99 -1.58 -17.08
C ASP A 13 5.28 -0.70 -17.04
N TYR A 14 6.47 -1.29 -17.26
CA TYR A 14 7.77 -0.60 -17.31
C TYR A 14 8.46 -0.74 -18.69
N PRO A 15 9.31 0.23 -19.10
CA PRO A 15 10.08 0.13 -20.35
C PRO A 15 11.00 -1.09 -20.38
N GLN A 16 11.02 -1.81 -21.50
CA GLN A 16 11.78 -3.06 -21.65
C GLN A 16 13.27 -2.91 -21.31
N GLU A 17 13.88 -1.79 -21.69
CA GLU A 17 15.29 -1.52 -21.40
C GLU A 17 15.56 -1.40 -19.90
N LYS A 18 14.69 -0.72 -19.15
CA LYS A 18 14.79 -0.63 -17.68
C LYS A 18 14.65 -2.00 -17.01
N VAL A 19 13.74 -2.83 -17.52
CA VAL A 19 13.53 -4.20 -17.01
C VAL A 19 14.77 -5.06 -17.22
N ARG A 20 15.37 -5.01 -18.41
CA ARG A 20 16.61 -5.74 -18.74
C ARG A 20 17.77 -5.27 -17.88
N GLU A 21 17.92 -3.96 -17.72
CA GLU A 21 18.97 -3.36 -16.91
C GLU A 21 18.86 -3.81 -15.44
N ALA A 22 17.67 -3.74 -14.85
CA ALA A 22 17.42 -4.16 -13.48
C ALA A 22 17.67 -5.66 -13.27
N ILE A 23 17.26 -6.53 -14.20
CA ILE A 23 17.61 -7.97 -14.16
C ILE A 23 19.12 -8.17 -14.22
N ALA A 24 19.81 -7.43 -15.09
CA ALA A 24 21.26 -7.51 -15.20
C ALA A 24 21.95 -7.02 -13.92
N GLN A 25 21.43 -5.99 -13.24
CA GLN A 25 21.91 -5.53 -11.94
C GLN A 25 21.73 -6.60 -10.86
N ILE A 26 20.55 -7.23 -10.78
CA ILE A 26 20.29 -8.32 -9.82
C ILE A 26 21.26 -9.49 -10.06
N ASN A 27 21.46 -9.90 -11.31
CA ASN A 27 22.35 -11.02 -11.65
C ASN A 27 23.84 -10.72 -11.40
N ARG A 28 24.25 -9.45 -11.45
CA ARG A 28 25.62 -9.03 -11.11
C ARG A 28 25.86 -8.91 -9.60
N HIS A 29 24.80 -8.83 -8.80
CA HIS A 29 24.93 -8.64 -7.37
C HIS A 29 25.47 -9.91 -6.70
N SER A 30 26.59 -9.80 -5.99
CA SER A 30 27.16 -10.89 -5.20
C SER A 30 26.38 -11.09 -3.91
N LEU A 31 26.19 -12.34 -3.48
CA LEU A 31 25.59 -12.62 -2.17
C LEU A 31 26.50 -12.08 -1.06
N SER A 32 25.93 -11.23 -0.20
CA SER A 32 26.56 -10.75 1.03
C SER A 32 26.00 -11.48 2.24
N ALA A 33 26.67 -11.34 3.38
CA ALA A 33 26.10 -11.71 4.67
C ALA A 33 24.75 -11.00 4.88
N PRO A 34 23.79 -11.64 5.58
CA PRO A 34 22.55 -10.97 5.96
C PRO A 34 22.86 -9.79 6.88
N LEU A 35 22.01 -8.77 6.84
CA LEU A 35 22.05 -7.69 7.81
C LEU A 35 21.63 -8.25 9.17
N GLU A 36 22.43 -7.99 10.20
CA GLU A 36 22.04 -8.28 11.58
C GLU A 36 20.94 -7.30 12.01
N VAL A 37 19.90 -7.83 12.64
CA VAL A 37 18.78 -7.08 13.16
C VAL A 37 18.61 -7.48 14.62
N ASP A 38 18.45 -6.49 15.51
CA ASP A 38 18.06 -6.75 16.89
C ASP A 38 16.62 -7.28 16.91
N GLU A 39 16.50 -8.61 17.03
CA GLU A 39 15.22 -9.31 17.00
C GLU A 39 14.26 -8.80 18.09
N THR A 40 14.77 -8.50 19.28
CA THR A 40 13.92 -8.06 20.39
C THR A 40 13.30 -6.70 20.07
N ARG A 41 14.12 -5.75 19.62
CA ARG A 41 13.64 -4.42 19.21
C ARG A 41 12.69 -4.51 18.00
N ALA A 42 13.02 -5.34 17.01
CA ALA A 42 12.19 -5.54 15.83
C ALA A 42 10.81 -6.12 16.18
N LEU A 43 10.74 -7.10 17.08
CA LEU A 43 9.47 -7.70 17.52
C LEU A 43 8.61 -6.71 18.31
N VAL A 44 9.21 -5.91 19.18
CA VAL A 44 8.50 -4.85 19.93
C VAL A 44 7.90 -3.83 18.95
N LEU A 45 8.71 -3.32 18.03
CA LEU A 45 8.27 -2.34 17.03
C LEU A 45 7.18 -2.91 16.12
N THR A 46 7.33 -4.17 15.68
CA THR A 46 6.32 -4.87 14.87
C THR A 46 5.00 -4.98 15.61
N SER A 47 5.01 -5.31 16.90
CA SER A 47 3.78 -5.41 17.71
C SER A 47 3.03 -4.08 17.82
N ILE A 48 3.75 -2.97 17.97
CA ILE A 48 3.18 -1.62 18.01
C ILE A 48 2.52 -1.27 16.67
N LEU A 49 3.26 -1.47 15.57
CA LEU A 49 2.76 -1.22 14.22
C LEU A 49 1.55 -2.09 13.89
N GLU A 50 1.63 -3.40 14.17
CA GLU A 50 0.56 -4.36 13.87
C GLU A 50 -0.75 -3.99 14.57
N LYS A 51 -0.68 -3.61 15.85
CA LYS A 51 -1.87 -3.26 16.64
C LYS A 51 -2.60 -2.07 16.02
N GLU A 52 -1.86 -1.02 15.67
CA GLU A 52 -2.43 0.18 15.04
C GLU A 52 -2.91 -0.11 13.62
N TYR A 53 -2.12 -0.83 12.83
CA TYR A 53 -2.49 -1.27 11.48
C TYR A 53 -3.82 -2.02 11.47
N ARG A 54 -4.01 -3.00 12.37
CA ARG A 54 -5.27 -3.75 12.51
C ARG A 54 -6.44 -2.84 12.88
N ALA A 55 -6.24 -1.93 13.83
CA ALA A 55 -7.29 -0.99 14.24
C ALA A 55 -7.74 -0.07 13.09
N GLN A 56 -6.79 0.40 12.29
CA GLN A 56 -7.05 1.22 11.11
C GLN A 56 -7.74 0.42 10.00
N LEU A 57 -7.32 -0.83 9.78
CA LEU A 57 -7.92 -1.71 8.79
C LEU A 57 -9.40 -1.96 9.04
N ILE A 58 -9.80 -2.19 10.29
CA ILE A 58 -11.21 -2.44 10.65
C ILE A 58 -12.08 -1.25 10.22
N GLN A 59 -11.60 -0.02 10.41
CA GLN A 59 -12.32 1.19 10.03
C GLN A 59 -12.34 1.43 8.51
N LEU A 60 -11.25 1.10 7.83
CA LEU A 60 -11.15 1.23 6.37
C LEU A 60 -11.84 0.10 5.59
N GLN A 61 -12.16 -1.02 6.23
CA GLN A 61 -12.66 -2.23 5.59
C GLN A 61 -13.90 -2.02 4.70
N PRO A 62 -14.90 -1.20 5.06
CA PRO A 62 -16.07 -0.97 4.20
C PRO A 62 -15.67 -0.32 2.87
N PHE A 63 -14.78 0.67 2.91
CA PHE A 63 -14.28 1.36 1.72
C PHE A 63 -13.41 0.46 0.85
N ILE A 64 -12.49 -0.28 1.48
CA ILE A 64 -11.63 -1.25 0.80
C ILE A 64 -12.49 -2.29 0.06
N SER A 65 -13.51 -2.82 0.72
CA SER A 65 -14.41 -3.83 0.15
C SER A 65 -15.29 -3.27 -0.97
N ALA A 66 -15.73 -2.02 -0.86
CA ALA A 66 -16.49 -1.35 -1.92
C ALA A 66 -15.61 -1.16 -3.17
N LEU A 67 -14.41 -0.60 -3.02
CA LEU A 67 -13.49 -0.35 -4.12
C LEU A 67 -12.92 -1.61 -4.76
N ALA A 68 -12.66 -2.65 -3.96
CA ALA A 68 -12.14 -3.93 -4.46
C ALA A 68 -13.04 -4.56 -5.53
N LYS A 69 -14.34 -4.28 -5.54
CA LYS A 69 -15.31 -4.74 -6.56
C LYS A 69 -15.09 -4.09 -7.93
N HIS A 70 -14.48 -2.90 -7.95
CA HIS A 70 -14.19 -2.14 -9.17
C HIS A 70 -12.76 -2.36 -9.68
N VAL A 71 -11.96 -3.16 -8.99
CA VAL A 71 -10.59 -3.47 -9.40
C VAL A 71 -10.62 -4.37 -10.64
N PRO A 72 -10.02 -3.94 -11.77
CA PRO A 72 -10.04 -4.69 -13.01
C PRO A 72 -9.24 -5.99 -12.89
N SER A 73 -9.83 -7.10 -13.34
CA SER A 73 -9.16 -8.40 -13.35
C SER A 73 -8.32 -8.58 -14.62
N ARG A 74 -7.00 -8.43 -14.52
CA ARG A 74 -6.07 -8.72 -15.65
C ARG A 74 -5.82 -10.21 -15.92
N ARG A 75 -6.34 -11.13 -15.10
CA ARG A 75 -6.19 -12.60 -15.28
C ARG A 75 -7.42 -13.31 -14.71
N ALA A 76 -8.01 -14.23 -15.48
CA ALA A 76 -9.03 -15.15 -14.97
C ALA A 76 -8.44 -15.99 -13.83
N ARG A 77 -9.04 -15.93 -12.64
CA ARG A 77 -8.54 -16.59 -11.44
C ARG A 77 -9.67 -17.37 -10.78
N ARG A 78 -9.40 -18.63 -10.42
CA ARG A 78 -10.31 -19.41 -9.56
C ARG A 78 -10.48 -18.67 -8.24
N LEU A 79 -11.73 -18.45 -7.87
CA LEU A 79 -12.07 -17.96 -6.54
C LEU A 79 -11.76 -19.08 -5.54
N HIS A 80 -10.85 -18.84 -4.60
CA HIS A 80 -10.65 -19.75 -3.45
C HIS A 80 -11.69 -19.38 -2.38
N VAL A 81 -12.97 -19.63 -2.67
CA VAL A 81 -14.06 -19.61 -1.68
C VAL A 81 -14.51 -21.06 -1.54
N GLY A 82 -14.27 -21.67 -0.37
CA GLY A 82 -14.47 -23.10 -0.12
C GLY A 82 -13.37 -23.68 0.78
N LEU A 83 -13.40 -25.00 1.02
CA LEU A 83 -12.60 -25.76 2.00
C LEU A 83 -11.05 -25.59 1.91
N PHE A 84 -10.54 -24.94 0.86
CA PHE A 84 -9.12 -24.61 0.65
C PHE A 84 -8.85 -23.09 0.54
N GLY A 85 -9.81 -22.27 0.97
CA GLY A 85 -9.68 -20.83 1.04
C GLY A 85 -8.99 -20.43 2.33
N TYR A 86 -7.82 -19.80 2.23
CA TYR A 86 -7.27 -19.04 3.35
C TYR A 86 -8.35 -18.07 3.84
N SER A 87 -8.78 -18.25 5.09
CA SER A 87 -9.70 -17.33 5.77
C SER A 87 -8.99 -15.98 5.89
N ARG A 88 -9.35 -15.05 5.00
CA ARG A 88 -8.91 -13.66 5.05
C ARG A 88 -9.88 -12.89 5.93
N SER A 89 -9.91 -13.26 7.21
CA SER A 89 -10.72 -12.60 8.23
C SER A 89 -9.81 -11.84 9.19
N VAL A 90 -9.96 -10.53 9.26
CA VAL A 90 -9.38 -9.71 10.34
C VAL A 90 -10.55 -9.37 11.27
N GLU A 91 -10.53 -9.87 12.50
CA GLU A 91 -11.63 -9.65 13.47
C GLU A 91 -13.02 -10.00 12.90
N GLY A 92 -13.11 -11.09 12.12
CA GLY A 92 -14.36 -11.52 11.47
C GLY A 92 -14.72 -10.79 10.17
N LEU A 93 -13.97 -9.75 9.77
CA LEU A 93 -14.19 -9.02 8.52
C LEU A 93 -13.45 -9.64 7.34
N SER A 94 -14.18 -9.93 6.27
CA SER A 94 -13.61 -10.45 5.02
C SER A 94 -12.78 -9.38 4.33
N MET A 95 -11.52 -9.69 4.05
CA MET A 95 -10.58 -8.80 3.36
C MET A 95 -10.28 -9.29 1.92
N PRO A 96 -10.09 -8.36 0.97
CA PRO A 96 -9.62 -8.72 -0.37
C PRO A 96 -8.22 -9.34 -0.34
N ARG A 97 -7.75 -9.85 -1.48
CA ARG A 97 -6.35 -10.30 -1.62
C ARG A 97 -5.44 -9.08 -1.65
N ALA A 98 -4.14 -9.27 -1.48
CA ALA A 98 -3.15 -8.19 -1.50
C ALA A 98 -3.32 -7.22 -2.69
N ILE A 99 -3.44 -7.72 -3.93
CA ILE A 99 -3.55 -6.84 -5.10
C ILE A 99 -4.81 -5.94 -5.07
N PRO A 100 -6.06 -6.45 -4.93
CA PRO A 100 -7.21 -5.56 -4.81
C PRO A 100 -7.21 -4.72 -3.53
N PHE A 101 -6.58 -5.19 -2.45
CA PHE A 101 -6.40 -4.44 -1.21
C PHE A 101 -5.53 -3.19 -1.44
N CYS A 102 -4.31 -3.37 -1.96
CA CYS A 102 -3.41 -2.28 -2.29
C CYS A 102 -4.02 -1.36 -3.35
N CYS A 103 -4.61 -1.94 -4.40
CA CYS A 103 -5.27 -1.18 -5.44
C CYS A 103 -6.37 -0.27 -4.88
N ALA A 104 -7.21 -0.76 -3.97
CA ALA A 104 -8.26 0.05 -3.36
C ALA A 104 -7.68 1.24 -2.59
N LEU A 105 -6.71 0.97 -1.71
CA LEU A 105 -6.07 1.94 -0.83
C LEU A 105 -5.30 3.02 -1.60
N TYR A 106 -4.44 2.62 -2.54
CA TYR A 106 -3.76 3.55 -3.44
C TYR A 106 -4.76 4.37 -4.27
N SER A 107 -5.87 3.78 -4.73
CA SER A 107 -6.84 4.52 -5.55
C SER A 107 -7.57 5.65 -4.81
N VAL A 108 -7.70 5.58 -3.49
CA VAL A 108 -8.21 6.69 -2.68
C VAL A 108 -7.10 7.56 -2.08
N GLY A 109 -5.84 7.29 -2.42
CA GLY A 109 -4.70 8.05 -1.92
C GLY A 109 -4.42 7.81 -0.43
N ILE A 110 -4.68 6.59 0.06
CA ILE A 110 -4.26 6.14 1.40
C ILE A 110 -3.32 4.94 1.20
N PRO A 111 -2.06 5.12 0.78
CA PRO A 111 -1.14 4.00 0.59
C PRO A 111 -1.06 3.12 1.86
N PRO A 112 -1.13 1.77 1.74
CA PRO A 112 -1.11 0.87 2.89
C PRO A 112 0.14 0.99 3.75
N GLU A 113 1.25 1.48 3.18
CA GLU A 113 2.53 1.74 3.86
C GLU A 113 2.42 2.84 4.92
N LEU A 114 1.42 3.73 4.80
CA LEU A 114 1.12 4.75 5.83
C LEU A 114 0.50 4.15 7.10
N LEU A 115 -0.17 3.00 6.95
CA LEU A 115 -0.95 2.41 8.04
C LEU A 115 -0.04 1.88 9.15
N GLY A 116 -0.42 2.12 10.41
CA GLY A 116 0.36 1.75 11.58
C GLY A 116 1.41 2.79 12.01
N LEU A 117 1.94 3.62 11.10
CA LEU A 117 3.00 4.59 11.40
C LEU A 117 2.58 5.65 12.44
N SER A 118 1.28 5.94 12.55
CA SER A 118 0.75 6.89 13.53
C SER A 118 0.84 6.43 14.99
N ALA A 119 1.22 5.17 15.25
CA ALA A 119 1.47 4.68 16.60
C ALA A 119 2.90 4.92 17.09
N LEU A 120 3.81 5.30 16.19
CA LEU A 120 5.22 5.46 16.53
C LEU A 120 5.50 6.78 17.27
N SER A 121 6.12 6.68 18.44
CA SER A 121 6.78 7.81 19.11
C SER A 121 8.04 8.23 18.36
N ASP A 122 8.64 9.37 18.72
CA ASP A 122 9.88 9.85 18.10
C ASP A 122 11.02 8.83 18.24
N GLN A 123 11.17 8.26 19.44
CA GLN A 123 12.12 7.18 19.67
C GLN A 123 11.86 5.97 18.77
N GLN A 124 10.60 5.60 18.53
CA GLN A 124 10.26 4.44 17.71
C GLN A 124 10.46 4.71 16.21
N TRP A 125 10.39 5.98 15.78
CA TRP A 125 10.81 6.40 14.44
C TRP A 125 12.32 6.22 14.27
N ASP A 126 13.12 6.66 15.24
CA ASP A 126 14.57 6.42 15.21
C ASP A 126 14.91 4.93 15.21
N GLU A 127 14.17 4.13 15.99
CA GLU A 127 14.30 2.67 15.98
C GLU A 127 13.96 2.08 14.61
N LEU A 128 12.87 2.51 13.97
CA LEU A 128 12.48 2.08 12.63
C LEU A 128 13.59 2.37 11.61
N HIS A 129 14.17 3.57 11.62
CA HIS A 129 15.27 3.94 10.73
C HIS A 129 16.54 3.10 10.99
N SER A 130 16.80 2.77 12.25
CA SER A 130 17.95 1.93 12.60
C SER A 130 17.78 0.46 12.18
N LEU A 131 16.55 -0.06 12.19
CA LEU A 131 16.25 -1.47 11.90
C LEU A 131 15.95 -1.70 10.42
N TYR A 132 15.42 -0.69 9.71
CA TYR A 132 15.08 -0.80 8.30
C TYR A 132 15.76 0.25 7.43
N VAL A 133 16.90 -0.14 6.86
CA VAL A 133 17.80 0.73 6.07
C VAL A 133 17.11 1.47 4.91
N LYS A 134 16.09 0.88 4.29
CA LYS A 134 15.41 1.43 3.10
C LYS A 134 14.08 2.11 3.40
N VAL A 135 13.75 2.31 4.68
CA VAL A 135 12.43 2.83 5.05
C VAL A 135 12.11 4.18 4.41
N ASP A 136 13.05 5.12 4.38
CA ASP A 136 12.82 6.43 3.76
C ASP A 136 12.59 6.33 2.25
N GLU A 137 13.36 5.48 1.56
CA GLU A 137 13.22 5.25 0.11
C GLU A 137 11.85 4.61 -0.21
N ASP A 138 11.44 3.61 0.57
CA ASP A 138 10.17 2.92 0.39
C ASP A 138 8.98 3.82 0.72
N LEU A 139 9.06 4.59 1.82
CA LEU A 139 8.02 5.55 2.17
C LEU A 139 7.94 6.67 1.13
N ALA A 140 9.06 7.17 0.61
CA ALA A 140 9.04 8.15 -0.47
C ALA A 140 8.38 7.59 -1.74
N ASP A 141 8.70 6.35 -2.13
CA ASP A 141 8.12 5.74 -3.34
C ASP A 141 6.61 5.47 -3.20
N ALA A 142 6.15 5.05 -2.02
CA ALA A 142 4.75 4.77 -1.75
C ALA A 142 3.92 6.03 -1.50
N LEU A 143 4.39 6.90 -0.59
CA LEU A 143 3.61 8.02 -0.06
C LEU A 143 3.50 9.20 -1.01
N LYS A 144 4.29 9.25 -2.09
CA LYS A 144 4.05 10.20 -3.18
C LYS A 144 2.66 10.04 -3.81
N TYR A 145 2.04 8.86 -3.67
CA TYR A 145 0.67 8.62 -4.14
C TYR A 145 -0.40 8.90 -3.07
N ALA A 146 -0.03 9.43 -1.91
CA ALA A 146 -0.98 9.84 -0.89
C ALA A 146 -1.82 11.05 -1.33
N ASN A 147 -3.03 11.13 -0.80
CA ASN A 147 -3.88 12.30 -0.90
C ASN A 147 -4.43 12.64 0.49
N PRO A 148 -3.77 13.56 1.22
CA PRO A 148 -4.19 13.93 2.57
C PRO A 148 -5.62 14.50 2.65
N ALA A 149 -6.19 15.03 1.56
CA ALA A 149 -7.59 15.47 1.53
C ALA A 149 -8.57 14.29 1.57
N ASN A 150 -8.12 13.08 1.23
CA ASN A 150 -8.91 11.86 1.25
C ASN A 150 -8.81 11.08 2.56
N PHE A 151 -7.89 11.43 3.45
CA PHE A 151 -7.76 10.77 4.77
C PHE A 151 -9.04 10.88 5.61
N SER A 152 -9.89 11.87 5.34
CA SER A 152 -11.21 12.01 5.93
C SER A 152 -12.14 10.80 5.70
N LEU A 153 -11.87 9.95 4.71
CA LEU A 153 -12.57 8.69 4.49
C LEU A 153 -12.42 7.74 5.68
N ALA A 154 -11.32 7.82 6.41
CA ALA A 154 -11.06 7.01 7.60
C ALA A 154 -11.83 7.50 8.84
N GLY A 155 -12.57 8.61 8.74
CA GLY A 155 -13.21 9.29 9.86
C GLY A 155 -12.28 10.27 10.57
N PRO A 156 -12.84 11.20 11.38
CA PRO A 156 -12.10 12.35 11.91
C PRO A 156 -10.95 11.95 12.84
N TYR A 157 -11.12 10.89 13.62
CA TYR A 157 -10.08 10.39 14.52
C TYR A 157 -8.86 9.88 13.72
N LEU A 158 -9.07 9.01 12.74
CA LEU A 158 -7.98 8.48 11.93
C LEU A 158 -7.40 9.50 10.96
N GLU A 159 -8.20 10.45 10.46
CA GLU A 159 -7.70 11.50 9.58
C GLU A 159 -6.53 12.26 10.23
N SER A 160 -6.72 12.71 11.47
CA SER A 160 -5.68 13.47 12.19
C SER A 160 -4.39 12.67 12.36
N ARG A 161 -4.51 11.36 12.64
CA ARG A 161 -3.40 10.43 12.84
C ARG A 161 -2.65 10.12 11.55
N LEU A 162 -3.38 9.82 10.48
CA LEU A 162 -2.81 9.58 9.15
C LEU A 162 -2.11 10.83 8.63
N ARG A 163 -2.71 12.01 8.85
CA ARG A 163 -2.12 13.30 8.47
C ARG A 163 -0.82 13.56 9.22
N ALA A 164 -0.81 13.41 10.54
CA ALA A 164 0.41 13.60 11.34
C ALA A 164 1.52 12.61 10.97
N ALA A 165 1.17 11.33 10.72
CA ALA A 165 2.14 10.34 10.28
C ALA A 165 2.70 10.63 8.88
N PHE A 166 1.86 11.09 7.96
CA PHE A 166 2.27 11.48 6.62
C PHE A 166 3.16 12.73 6.63
N GLU A 167 2.79 13.77 7.39
CA GLU A 167 3.57 15.01 7.49
C GLU A 167 4.99 14.76 8.04
N ARG A 168 5.14 13.78 8.95
CA ARG A 168 6.45 13.37 9.48
C ARG A 168 7.40 12.82 8.42
N THR A 169 6.90 12.24 7.32
CA THR A 169 7.77 11.66 6.28
C THR A 169 8.34 12.73 5.34
N GLY A 170 7.74 13.93 5.31
CA GLY A 170 8.17 15.02 4.42
C GLY A 170 8.00 14.73 2.93
N VAL A 171 7.27 13.66 2.56
CA VAL A 171 7.12 13.22 1.17
C VAL A 171 6.18 14.15 0.40
N GLU A 172 6.62 14.61 -0.77
CA GLU A 172 5.79 15.37 -1.69
C GLU A 172 4.83 14.46 -2.47
N ILE A 173 3.60 14.92 -2.66
CA ILE A 173 2.57 14.16 -3.39
C ILE A 173 2.64 14.41 -4.89
N ASP A 174 2.26 13.39 -5.66
CA ASP A 174 1.97 13.49 -7.09
C ASP A 174 0.59 14.14 -7.28
N GLY A 175 0.57 15.39 -7.75
CA GLY A 175 -0.67 16.15 -7.96
C GLY A 175 -1.61 15.55 -9.00
N THR A 176 -1.09 14.79 -9.98
CA THR A 176 -1.91 14.09 -10.97
C THR A 176 -2.65 12.93 -10.31
N HIS A 177 -1.93 12.12 -9.54
CA HIS A 177 -2.53 11.03 -8.76
C HIS A 177 -3.51 11.55 -7.70
N ALA A 178 -3.17 12.64 -7.01
CA ALA A 178 -4.05 13.29 -6.04
C ALA A 178 -5.37 13.75 -6.69
N SER A 179 -5.32 14.32 -7.90
CA SER A 179 -6.52 14.75 -8.63
C SER A 179 -7.44 13.58 -8.99
N ILE A 180 -6.88 12.46 -9.45
CA ILE A 180 -7.64 11.25 -9.80
C ILE A 180 -8.25 10.62 -8.53
N SER A 181 -7.46 10.50 -7.45
CA SER A 181 -7.94 9.92 -6.19
C SER A 181 -9.04 10.76 -5.54
N ALA A 182 -8.99 12.09 -5.66
CA ALA A 182 -10.09 12.96 -5.24
C ALA A 182 -11.39 12.66 -6.00
N ARG A 183 -11.31 12.48 -7.33
CA ARG A 183 -12.45 12.08 -8.16
C ARG A 183 -13.02 10.72 -7.73
N ILE A 184 -12.15 9.75 -7.45
CA ILE A 184 -12.56 8.41 -6.96
C ILE A 184 -13.30 8.51 -5.62
N LYS A 185 -12.80 9.33 -4.68
CA LYS A 185 -13.49 9.60 -3.41
C LYS A 185 -14.89 10.19 -3.64
N THR A 186 -15.01 11.19 -4.51
CA THR A 186 -16.31 11.82 -4.82
C THR A 186 -17.28 10.85 -5.46
N ASP A 187 -16.84 10.07 -6.44
CA ASP A 187 -17.67 9.06 -7.11
C ASP A 187 -18.12 7.96 -6.12
N LEU A 188 -17.22 7.50 -5.24
CA LEU A 188 -17.53 6.50 -4.21
C LEU A 188 -18.56 7.02 -3.19
N THR A 189 -18.38 8.25 -2.70
CA THR A 189 -19.26 8.85 -1.67
C THR A 189 -20.62 9.29 -2.22
N SER A 190 -20.69 9.66 -3.50
CA SER A 190 -21.95 9.99 -4.19
C SER A 190 -22.70 8.77 -4.75
N GLY A 191 -22.11 7.57 -4.66
CA GLY A 191 -22.70 6.33 -5.19
C GLY A 191 -22.60 6.19 -6.71
N LYS A 192 -21.88 7.09 -7.40
CA LYS A 192 -21.65 7.05 -8.85
C LYS A 192 -20.56 6.02 -9.19
N THR A 193 -20.95 4.76 -9.35
CA THR A 193 -20.00 3.64 -9.48
C THR A 193 -19.54 3.34 -10.91
N SER A 194 -20.18 3.89 -11.94
CA SER A 194 -19.91 3.56 -13.35
C SER A 194 -18.51 3.96 -13.83
N THR A 195 -17.93 5.02 -13.27
CA THR A 195 -16.64 5.61 -13.68
C THR A 195 -15.46 5.23 -12.77
N ILE A 196 -15.72 4.52 -11.66
CA ILE A 196 -14.69 4.18 -10.67
C ILE A 196 -13.63 3.25 -11.25
N GLY A 197 -14.03 2.22 -12.01
CA GLY A 197 -13.09 1.27 -12.59
C GLY A 197 -12.10 1.91 -13.58
N GLU A 198 -12.58 2.85 -14.39
CA GLU A 198 -11.74 3.62 -15.33
C GLU A 198 -10.77 4.55 -14.59
N SER A 199 -11.26 5.23 -13.55
CA SER A 199 -10.42 6.11 -12.72
C SER A 199 -9.34 5.32 -11.96
N ILE A 200 -9.67 4.11 -11.47
CA ILE A 200 -8.69 3.20 -10.86
C ILE A 200 -7.59 2.83 -11.86
N LEU A 201 -7.95 2.55 -13.12
CA LEU A 201 -6.97 2.26 -14.17
C LEU A 201 -6.09 3.46 -14.51
N GLU A 202 -6.66 4.65 -14.53
CA GLU A 202 -5.91 5.89 -14.75
C GLU A 202 -4.89 6.11 -13.62
N ALA A 203 -5.32 6.02 -12.36
CA ALA A 203 -4.42 6.09 -11.20
C ALA A 203 -3.35 4.98 -11.22
N ALA A 204 -3.71 3.77 -11.66
CA ALA A 204 -2.78 2.65 -11.81
C ALA A 204 -1.67 2.91 -12.84
N LYS A 205 -1.99 3.63 -13.93
CA LYS A 205 -1.00 4.02 -14.94
C LYS A 205 -0.01 5.03 -14.39
N ILE A 206 -0.47 6.01 -13.60
CA ILE A 206 0.41 6.99 -12.95
C ILE A 206 1.39 6.28 -12.02
N ARG A 207 0.92 5.33 -11.21
CA ARG A 207 1.80 4.60 -10.27
C ARG A 207 2.64 3.48 -10.87
N GLY A 208 2.34 3.02 -12.10
CA GLY A 208 3.05 1.94 -12.76
C GLY A 208 2.73 0.53 -12.22
N PHE A 209 1.66 0.38 -11.44
CA PHE A 209 1.18 -0.91 -10.93
C PHE A 209 -0.31 -0.84 -10.55
N LEU A 210 -0.99 -1.99 -10.53
CA LEU A 210 -2.39 -2.02 -10.07
C LEU A 210 -2.49 -2.03 -8.54
N GLY A 211 -1.70 -2.88 -7.90
CA GLY A 211 -1.59 -3.13 -6.47
C GLY A 211 -0.78 -4.40 -6.23
#